data_AF-A0A4Q6DYB6-F1
#
_entry.id   AF-A0A4Q6DYB6-F1
#
_cell.length_a   1.000
_cell.length_b   1.000
_cell.length_c   1.000
_cell.angle_alpha   90.00
_cell.angle_beta   90.00
_cell.angle_gamma   90.00
#
_symmetry.space_group_name_H-M   'P 1'
#
loop_
_entity.id
_entity.type
_entity.pdbx_description
1 polymer ?
#
loop_
_entity_poly.entity_id
_entity_poly.type
_entity_poly.pdbx_seq_one_letter_code
_entity_poly.pdbx_strand_id
1 'polypeptide(L)'
;MAEWRFGRGWTKPELEKRLERAKSLEYNFPLVGPESQEGSNWQRYYSESVIAKEPPGPPSEGGAFFIAWQAITEYQFSDPGIVTGHFDPREPVKGRSMLLEIKVIGLRYLCGVRISDTRETRTESETQYAFRYDTLDGHLEVGSEWFFLTKKHDTGEVIFRISASWRKGQFPNWWSRVGFQLVGHRYQLAWHRLAYLRLRKIVGSGGADLVPVPRGEKIVHTGPELNDSSLWILKQPVVAERVRQAGKEENPCPPDSEVQTSSSSPEPHRE
;
A
#
# COMPACT_ATOMS: atom_id res chain seq x y z
N MET A 1 -16.55 -7.63 16.91
CA MET A 1 -15.77 -8.73 16.30
C MET A 1 -16.04 -8.75 14.80
N ALA A 2 -15.04 -9.05 13.97
CA ALA A 2 -15.19 -9.05 12.52
C ALA A 2 -16.10 -10.17 12.03
N GLU A 3 -17.05 -9.83 11.17
CA GLU A 3 -17.90 -10.80 10.49
C GLU A 3 -17.10 -11.52 9.41
N TRP A 4 -17.32 -12.84 9.27
CA TRP A 4 -16.60 -13.65 8.30
C TRP A 4 -17.47 -14.74 7.68
N ARG A 5 -17.07 -15.20 6.50
CA ARG A 5 -17.68 -16.32 5.77
C ARG A 5 -16.61 -17.18 5.09
N PHE A 6 -16.96 -18.43 4.80
CA PHE A 6 -16.16 -19.33 3.97
C PHE A 6 -16.81 -19.48 2.59
N GLY A 7 -16.01 -19.35 1.53
CA GLY A 7 -16.42 -19.52 0.14
C GLY A 7 -17.22 -18.34 -0.42
N ARG A 8 -18.52 -18.25 -0.08
CA ARG A 8 -19.43 -17.23 -0.63
C ARG A 8 -19.32 -15.91 0.13
N GLY A 9 -19.38 -14.80 -0.60
CA GLY A 9 -19.39 -13.44 -0.05
C GLY A 9 -20.78 -13.03 0.48
N TRP A 10 -21.02 -11.72 0.49
CA TRP A 10 -22.30 -11.13 0.89
C TRP A 10 -23.11 -10.73 -0.33
N THR A 11 -24.44 -10.83 -0.20
CA THR A 11 -25.37 -10.30 -1.19
C THR A 11 -25.43 -8.76 -1.09
N LYS A 12 -25.87 -8.10 -2.16
CA LYS A 12 -26.03 -6.63 -2.17
C LYS A 12 -26.90 -6.11 -1.01
N PRO A 13 -28.10 -6.67 -0.72
CA PRO A 13 -28.91 -6.20 0.41
C PRO A 13 -28.24 -6.40 1.78
N GLU A 14 -27.45 -7.47 1.93
CA GLU A 14 -26.67 -7.72 3.14
C GLU A 14 -25.56 -6.71 3.36
N LEU A 15 -24.91 -6.28 2.28
CA LEU A 15 -23.87 -5.25 2.31
C LEU A 15 -24.46 -3.87 2.57
N GLU A 16 -25.58 -3.51 1.92
CA GLU A 16 -26.29 -2.25 2.18
C GLU A 16 -26.67 -2.11 3.66
N LYS A 17 -27.28 -3.16 4.24
CA LYS A 17 -27.63 -3.15 5.67
C LYS A 17 -26.42 -2.95 6.58
N ARG A 18 -25.28 -3.56 6.25
CA ARG A 18 -24.05 -3.45 7.04
C ARG A 18 -23.35 -2.11 6.84
N LEU A 19 -23.45 -1.55 5.64
CA LEU A 19 -22.91 -0.23 5.34
C LEU A 19 -23.68 0.83 6.12
N GLU A 20 -25.01 0.76 6.16
CA GLU A 20 -25.83 1.63 7.01
C GLU A 20 -25.48 1.48 8.50
N ARG A 21 -25.28 0.25 8.99
CA ARG A 21 -24.79 0.03 10.37
C ARG A 21 -23.42 0.65 10.60
N ALA A 22 -22.50 0.55 9.63
CA ALA A 22 -21.15 1.08 9.76
C ALA A 22 -21.13 2.60 9.95
N LYS A 23 -22.13 3.33 9.43
CA LYS A 23 -22.24 4.79 9.61
C LYS A 23 -22.38 5.19 11.07
N SER A 24 -22.96 4.35 11.92
CA SER A 24 -23.14 4.61 13.35
C SER A 24 -22.08 3.96 14.25
N LEU A 25 -21.11 3.23 13.69
CA LEU A 25 -20.07 2.58 14.50
C LEU A 25 -19.02 3.61 14.95
N GLU A 26 -18.55 3.43 16.18
CA GLU A 26 -17.41 4.16 16.73
C GLU A 26 -16.08 3.63 16.16
N TYR A 27 -15.01 4.41 16.32
CA TYR A 27 -13.65 3.94 16.04
C TYR A 27 -13.23 2.92 17.09
N ASN A 28 -12.46 1.91 16.69
CA ASN A 28 -11.98 0.88 17.62
C ASN A 28 -10.69 1.26 18.37
N PHE A 29 -10.33 2.55 18.36
CA PHE A 29 -9.24 3.15 19.14
C PHE A 29 -9.50 4.63 19.43
N PRO A 30 -8.93 5.19 20.51
CA PRO A 30 -9.00 6.61 20.78
C PRO A 30 -8.13 7.39 19.77
N LEU A 31 -8.66 8.50 19.25
CA LEU A 31 -7.96 9.36 18.29
C LEU A 31 -6.85 10.21 18.95
N VAL A 32 -6.89 10.39 20.27
CA VAL A 32 -5.95 11.20 21.05
C VAL A 32 -5.51 10.48 22.33
N GLY A 33 -4.35 10.84 22.86
CA GLY A 33 -3.81 10.28 24.11
C GLY A 33 -2.84 9.10 23.93
N PRO A 34 -2.35 8.49 25.02
CA PRO A 34 -1.26 7.50 24.98
C PRO A 34 -1.62 6.19 24.25
N GLU A 35 -2.90 5.84 24.20
CA GLU A 35 -3.43 4.69 23.45
C GLU A 35 -3.81 5.04 22.00
N SER A 36 -3.68 6.31 21.61
CA SER A 36 -3.78 6.73 20.21
C SER A 36 -2.51 6.37 19.45
N GLN A 37 -2.50 6.62 18.14
CA GLN A 37 -1.36 6.34 17.27
C GLN A 37 -0.11 7.18 17.54
N GLU A 38 -0.19 8.14 18.46
CA GLU A 38 0.96 8.87 19.00
C GLU A 38 1.85 7.98 19.89
N GLY A 39 1.31 6.87 20.42
CA GLY A 39 2.05 5.89 21.22
C GLY A 39 3.08 5.06 20.45
N SER A 40 3.93 4.32 21.18
CA SER A 40 4.99 3.46 20.63
C SER A 40 4.57 2.00 20.38
N ASN A 41 3.36 1.61 20.80
CA ASN A 41 2.83 0.24 20.70
C ASN A 41 2.20 -0.09 19.33
N TRP A 42 2.48 0.72 18.30
CA TRP A 42 1.91 0.60 16.97
C TRP A 42 2.92 0.04 15.97
N GLN A 43 2.48 -0.93 15.17
CA GLN A 43 3.24 -1.34 13.99
C GLN A 43 3.05 -0.29 12.91
N ARG A 44 4.18 0.19 12.37
CA ARG A 44 4.19 1.19 11.30
C ARG A 44 4.69 0.53 10.03
N TYR A 45 3.98 0.79 8.94
CA TYR A 45 4.35 0.31 7.62
C TYR A 45 4.33 1.44 6.62
N TYR A 46 5.26 1.39 5.68
CA TYR A 46 5.44 2.38 4.63
C TYR A 46 5.76 1.71 3.30
N SER A 47 5.14 2.21 2.22
CA SER A 47 5.51 1.85 0.85
C SER A 47 5.24 3.01 -0.11
N GLU A 48 6.06 3.14 -1.14
CA GLU A 48 5.83 4.12 -2.21
C GLU A 48 6.30 3.63 -3.58
N SER A 49 5.72 4.19 -4.64
CA SER A 49 6.18 3.97 -6.00
C SER A 49 5.77 5.10 -6.94
N VAL A 50 6.63 5.41 -7.92
CA VAL A 50 6.24 6.22 -9.08
C VAL A 50 5.25 5.42 -9.91
N ILE A 51 4.07 5.98 -10.16
CA ILE A 51 2.99 5.34 -10.93
C ILE A 51 2.84 5.92 -12.33
N ALA A 52 3.30 7.15 -12.55
CA ALA A 52 3.28 7.82 -13.84
C ALA A 52 4.21 9.02 -13.86
N LYS A 53 4.34 9.62 -15.05
CA LYS A 53 5.03 10.90 -15.26
C LYS A 53 4.17 11.75 -16.17
N GLU A 54 3.97 13.01 -15.82
CA GLU A 54 3.37 14.03 -16.68
C GLU A 54 4.41 15.13 -16.94
N PRO A 55 4.14 16.15 -17.76
CA PRO A 55 5.02 17.30 -17.90
C PRO A 55 5.37 17.96 -16.55
N PRO A 56 6.55 18.63 -16.45
CA PRO A 56 6.87 19.47 -15.31
C PRO A 56 5.82 20.57 -15.07
N GLY A 57 5.66 20.95 -13.82
CA GLY A 57 4.64 21.88 -13.34
C GLY A 57 3.53 21.21 -12.52
N PRO A 58 2.46 21.97 -12.23
CA PRO A 58 1.28 21.45 -11.54
C PRO A 58 0.61 20.28 -12.27
N PRO A 59 -0.24 19.48 -11.59
CA PRO A 59 -1.02 18.42 -12.22
C PRO A 59 -1.74 18.89 -13.49
N SER A 60 -1.59 18.15 -14.58
CA SER A 60 -2.31 18.43 -15.83
C SER A 60 -3.79 18.08 -15.67
N GLU A 61 -4.70 18.92 -16.16
CA GLU A 61 -6.13 18.62 -16.17
C GLU A 61 -6.41 17.32 -16.93
N GLY A 62 -7.19 16.41 -16.33
CA GLY A 62 -7.42 15.07 -16.88
C GLY A 62 -6.17 14.17 -16.93
N GLY A 63 -5.04 14.63 -16.37
CA GLY A 63 -3.77 13.91 -16.35
C GLY A 63 -3.76 12.71 -15.41
N ALA A 64 -2.62 12.01 -15.43
CA ALA A 64 -2.33 10.86 -14.59
C ALA A 64 -2.63 11.09 -13.11
N PHE A 65 -2.34 12.28 -12.60
CA PHE A 65 -2.59 12.64 -11.21
C PHE A 65 -4.09 12.59 -10.88
N PHE A 66 -4.95 13.23 -11.68
CA PHE A 66 -6.40 13.23 -11.40
C PHE A 66 -7.04 11.86 -11.67
N ILE A 67 -6.59 11.13 -12.70
CA ILE A 67 -7.01 9.75 -12.95
C ILE A 67 -6.66 8.85 -11.76
N ALA A 68 -5.43 8.93 -11.24
CA ALA A 68 -5.01 8.16 -10.09
C ALA A 68 -5.79 8.56 -8.83
N TRP A 69 -6.04 9.85 -8.63
CA TRP A 69 -6.82 10.32 -7.48
C TRP A 69 -8.25 9.78 -7.49
N GLN A 70 -8.88 9.73 -8.67
CA GLN A 70 -10.19 9.10 -8.83
C GLN A 70 -10.11 7.60 -8.49
N ALA A 71 -9.14 6.86 -9.06
CA ALA A 71 -8.95 5.44 -8.75
C ALA A 71 -8.71 5.18 -7.25
N ILE A 72 -8.02 6.09 -6.57
CA ILE A 72 -7.71 6.02 -5.13
C ILE A 72 -8.98 6.24 -4.30
N THR A 73 -9.70 7.33 -4.54
CA THR A 73 -10.93 7.69 -3.79
C THR A 73 -12.13 6.78 -4.07
N GLU A 74 -12.12 6.11 -5.20
CA GLU A 74 -13.08 5.06 -5.56
C GLU A 74 -12.55 3.66 -5.24
N TYR A 75 -11.39 3.53 -4.58
CA TYR A 75 -10.79 2.27 -4.14
C TYR A 75 -10.58 1.23 -5.26
N GLN A 76 -10.44 1.68 -6.52
CA GLN A 76 -10.18 0.84 -7.69
C GLN A 76 -8.72 0.39 -7.80
N PHE A 77 -7.82 1.06 -7.08
CA PHE A 77 -6.42 0.65 -6.94
C PHE A 77 -6.27 -0.69 -6.19
N SER A 78 -7.20 -1.01 -5.28
CA SER A 78 -7.17 -2.26 -4.54
C SER A 78 -7.48 -3.43 -5.46
N ASP A 79 -6.70 -4.51 -5.35
CA ASP A 79 -7.02 -5.72 -6.08
C ASP A 79 -8.20 -6.44 -5.41
N PRO A 80 -9.33 -6.62 -6.11
CA PRO A 80 -10.51 -7.24 -5.50
C PRO A 80 -10.30 -8.73 -5.22
N GLY A 81 -9.28 -9.40 -5.75
CA GLY A 81 -8.87 -10.73 -5.31
C GLY A 81 -8.33 -10.75 -3.87
N ILE A 82 -7.92 -9.60 -3.34
CA ILE A 82 -7.43 -9.45 -1.96
C ILE A 82 -8.38 -8.61 -1.11
N VAL A 83 -8.69 -7.37 -1.50
CA VAL A 83 -9.63 -6.49 -0.80
C VAL A 83 -10.59 -5.85 -1.79
N THR A 84 -11.88 -6.09 -1.60
CA THR A 84 -12.94 -5.35 -2.31
C THR A 84 -13.48 -4.25 -1.39
N GLY A 85 -13.53 -3.01 -1.89
CA GLY A 85 -14.19 -1.90 -1.21
C GLY A 85 -15.68 -1.88 -1.55
N HIS A 86 -16.52 -1.66 -0.55
CA HIS A 86 -17.96 -1.48 -0.69
C HIS A 86 -18.38 -0.18 -0.02
N PHE A 87 -18.96 0.75 -0.76
CA PHE A 87 -19.33 2.07 -0.22
C PHE A 87 -20.46 2.72 -1.01
N ASP A 88 -21.06 3.77 -0.44
CA ASP A 88 -22.03 4.61 -1.11
C ASP A 88 -21.31 5.72 -1.89
N PRO A 89 -21.34 5.71 -3.24
CA PRO A 89 -20.58 6.66 -4.03
C PRO A 89 -21.13 8.09 -3.96
N ARG A 90 -22.34 8.27 -3.42
CA ARG A 90 -23.00 9.57 -3.24
C ARG A 90 -22.48 10.30 -2.00
N GLU A 91 -21.87 9.58 -1.07
CA GLU A 91 -21.26 10.19 0.12
C GLU A 91 -19.98 10.93 -0.26
N PRO A 92 -19.69 12.11 0.33
CA PRO A 92 -18.42 12.79 0.12
C PRO A 92 -17.27 11.91 0.61
N VAL A 93 -16.09 12.02 -0.01
CA VAL A 93 -14.91 11.20 0.35
C VAL A 93 -14.60 11.34 1.85
N LYS A 94 -14.47 12.57 2.37
CA LYS A 94 -14.31 12.78 3.82
C LYS A 94 -15.60 12.44 4.56
N GLY A 95 -15.51 11.56 5.55
CA GLY A 95 -16.62 11.06 6.35
C GLY A 95 -17.25 9.77 5.81
N ARG A 96 -16.95 9.36 4.57
CA ARG A 96 -17.52 8.16 3.95
C ARG A 96 -17.24 6.92 4.78
N SER A 97 -18.27 6.15 5.09
CA SER A 97 -18.10 4.82 5.66
C SER A 97 -17.95 3.79 4.54
N MET A 98 -17.08 2.81 4.74
CA MET A 98 -16.83 1.74 3.77
C MET A 98 -16.79 0.39 4.47
N LEU A 99 -17.13 -0.66 3.74
CA LEU A 99 -16.85 -2.04 4.14
C LEU A 99 -15.72 -2.57 3.26
N LEU A 100 -14.65 -3.04 3.88
CA LEU A 100 -13.56 -3.74 3.23
C LEU A 100 -13.82 -5.24 3.36
N GLU A 101 -13.98 -5.91 2.22
CA GLU A 101 -14.04 -7.37 2.16
C GLU A 101 -12.65 -7.94 1.91
N ILE A 102 -12.00 -8.40 2.97
CA ILE A 102 -10.65 -8.96 2.95
C ILE A 102 -10.74 -10.47 2.68
N LYS A 103 -10.05 -10.95 1.64
CA LYS A 103 -10.11 -12.32 1.15
C LYS A 103 -8.78 -13.04 1.41
N VAL A 104 -8.80 -14.12 2.18
CA VAL A 104 -7.61 -14.92 2.52
C VAL A 104 -7.98 -16.39 2.50
N ILE A 105 -7.42 -17.16 1.56
CA ILE A 105 -7.56 -18.63 1.46
C ILE A 105 -9.01 -19.11 1.71
N GLY A 106 -9.95 -18.66 0.88
CA GLY A 106 -11.36 -19.03 0.97
C GLY A 106 -12.16 -18.38 2.11
N LEU A 107 -11.49 -17.74 3.08
CA LEU A 107 -12.14 -16.89 4.08
C LEU A 107 -12.33 -15.49 3.53
N ARG A 108 -13.46 -14.90 3.89
CA ARG A 108 -13.81 -13.52 3.59
C ARG A 108 -14.17 -12.85 4.90
N TYR A 109 -13.56 -11.71 5.19
CA TYR A 109 -13.82 -10.89 6.37
C TYR A 109 -14.40 -9.57 5.94
N LEU A 110 -15.43 -9.11 6.63
CA LEU A 110 -16.07 -7.84 6.33
C LEU A 110 -15.79 -6.85 7.45
N CYS A 111 -15.10 -5.78 7.07
CA CYS A 111 -14.41 -4.89 7.98
C CYS A 111 -14.85 -3.46 7.75
N GLY A 112 -15.41 -2.80 8.77
CA GLY A 112 -15.84 -1.41 8.66
C GLY A 112 -14.68 -0.42 8.81
N VAL A 113 -14.59 0.55 7.91
CA VAL A 113 -13.67 1.70 8.01
C VAL A 113 -14.41 2.99 7.73
N ARG A 114 -13.85 4.12 8.15
CA ARG A 114 -14.35 5.45 7.81
C ARG A 114 -13.22 6.34 7.34
N ILE A 115 -13.42 7.03 6.22
CA ILE A 115 -12.48 8.05 5.75
C ILE A 115 -12.57 9.25 6.69
N SER A 116 -11.63 9.37 7.63
CA SER A 116 -11.68 10.38 8.69
C SER A 116 -11.08 11.71 8.28
N ASP A 117 -10.13 11.70 7.34
CA ASP A 117 -9.45 12.91 6.91
C ASP A 117 -9.09 12.88 5.42
N THR A 118 -9.04 14.06 4.84
CA THR A 118 -8.60 14.32 3.48
C THR A 118 -7.72 15.57 3.51
N ARG A 119 -6.61 15.54 2.78
CA ARG A 119 -5.66 16.65 2.71
C ARG A 119 -5.37 16.99 1.26
N GLU A 120 -5.37 18.27 0.98
CA GLU A 120 -4.89 18.82 -0.27
C GLU A 120 -3.83 19.87 0.07
N THR A 121 -2.63 19.71 -0.46
CA THR A 121 -1.52 20.61 -0.21
C THR A 121 -0.86 20.93 -1.53
N ARG A 122 -0.62 22.22 -1.76
CA ARG A 122 0.06 22.70 -2.95
C ARG A 122 1.17 23.65 -2.52
N THR A 123 2.38 23.33 -2.94
CA THR A 123 3.57 24.15 -2.76
C THR A 123 4.12 24.55 -4.13
N GLU A 124 5.21 25.31 -4.15
CA GLU A 124 5.92 25.61 -5.39
C GLU A 124 6.52 24.35 -6.04
N SER A 125 6.95 23.37 -5.23
CA SER A 125 7.67 22.18 -5.68
C SER A 125 6.79 20.94 -5.88
N GLU A 126 5.60 20.87 -5.25
CA GLU A 126 4.71 19.72 -5.37
C GLU A 126 3.23 20.01 -5.14
N THR A 127 2.38 19.14 -5.67
CA THR A 127 0.96 19.05 -5.34
C THR A 127 0.70 17.67 -4.73
N GLN A 128 0.06 17.62 -3.56
CA GLN A 128 -0.19 16.39 -2.82
C GLN A 128 -1.66 16.31 -2.41
N TYR A 129 -2.32 15.22 -2.79
CA TYR A 129 -3.63 14.82 -2.29
C TYR A 129 -3.48 13.60 -1.39
N ALA A 130 -4.28 13.54 -0.33
CA ALA A 130 -4.28 12.39 0.55
C ALA A 130 -5.65 12.15 1.15
N PHE A 131 -5.97 10.89 1.43
CA PHE A 131 -7.03 10.57 2.37
C PHE A 131 -6.58 9.50 3.36
N ARG A 132 -7.19 9.55 4.53
CA ARG A 132 -7.00 8.61 5.63
C ARG A 132 -8.29 7.88 5.89
N TYR A 133 -8.23 6.57 6.08
CA TYR A 133 -9.30 5.88 6.80
C TYR A 133 -8.84 5.39 8.17
N ASP A 134 -9.78 5.29 9.09
CA ASP A 134 -9.65 4.70 10.41
C ASP A 134 -10.58 3.50 10.55
N THR A 135 -10.14 2.48 11.28
CA THR A 135 -10.90 1.26 11.49
C THR A 135 -12.04 1.45 12.50
N LEU A 136 -13.20 0.85 12.21
CA LEU A 136 -14.38 0.91 13.06
C LEU A 136 -14.49 -0.30 13.99
N ASP A 137 -15.39 -0.21 14.95
CA ASP A 137 -15.71 -1.31 15.84
C ASP A 137 -16.07 -2.60 15.10
N GLY A 138 -15.42 -3.68 15.52
CA GLY A 138 -15.52 -4.97 14.85
C GLY A 138 -14.59 -5.17 13.66
N HIS A 139 -13.69 -4.24 13.34
CA HIS A 139 -12.61 -4.50 12.39
C HIS A 139 -11.59 -5.54 12.94
N LEU A 140 -10.92 -6.30 12.05
CA LEU A 140 -9.89 -7.30 12.42
C LEU A 140 -8.64 -6.67 13.02
N GLU A 141 -8.33 -5.48 12.55
CA GLU A 141 -7.22 -4.64 12.98
C GLU A 141 -7.75 -3.38 13.65
N VAL A 142 -6.89 -2.79 14.48
CA VAL A 142 -7.10 -1.48 15.07
C VAL A 142 -6.06 -0.56 14.45
N GLY A 143 -6.47 0.52 13.80
CA GLY A 143 -5.55 1.51 13.25
C GLY A 143 -6.08 2.33 12.11
N SER A 144 -5.14 2.81 11.30
CA SER A 144 -5.40 3.74 10.22
C SER A 144 -4.45 3.53 9.06
N GLU A 145 -4.88 3.99 7.91
CA GLU A 145 -4.05 4.00 6.72
C GLU A 145 -4.23 5.30 5.95
N TRP A 146 -3.11 5.88 5.55
CA TRP A 146 -3.02 7.04 4.67
C TRP A 146 -2.64 6.60 3.28
N PHE A 147 -3.35 7.16 2.30
CA PHE A 147 -3.04 7.09 0.89
C PHE A 147 -2.65 8.47 0.42
N PHE A 148 -1.40 8.64 0.00
CA PHE A 148 -0.87 9.88 -0.53
C PHE A 148 -0.65 9.73 -2.03
N LEU A 149 -1.03 10.77 -2.76
CA LEU A 149 -0.71 10.96 -4.16
C LEU A 149 0.02 12.28 -4.30
N THR A 150 1.27 12.24 -4.76
CA THR A 150 2.14 13.42 -4.89
C THR A 150 2.57 13.59 -6.33
N LYS A 151 2.40 14.80 -6.87
CA LYS A 151 3.00 15.27 -8.11
C LYS A 151 4.21 16.13 -7.78
N LYS A 152 5.39 15.71 -8.20
CA LYS A 152 6.62 16.53 -8.18
C LYS A 152 6.61 17.46 -9.39
N HIS A 153 6.73 18.77 -9.16
CA HIS A 153 6.62 19.77 -10.23
C HIS A 153 7.89 19.88 -11.08
N ASP A 154 9.07 19.62 -10.51
CA ASP A 154 10.35 19.66 -11.21
C ASP A 154 10.53 18.48 -12.17
N THR A 155 10.27 17.26 -11.69
CA THR A 155 10.46 16.03 -12.47
C THR A 155 9.23 15.62 -13.26
N GLY A 156 8.04 16.05 -12.82
CA GLY A 156 6.77 15.61 -13.38
C GLY A 156 6.28 14.26 -12.85
N GLU A 157 7.00 13.64 -11.92
CA GLU A 157 6.66 12.32 -11.35
C GLU A 157 5.37 12.37 -10.53
N VAL A 158 4.52 11.36 -10.74
CA VAL A 158 3.33 11.09 -9.92
C VAL A 158 3.63 9.86 -9.06
N ILE A 159 3.66 10.07 -7.75
CA ILE A 159 4.07 9.10 -6.73
C ILE A 159 2.85 8.72 -5.89
N PHE A 160 2.60 7.41 -5.77
CA PHE A 160 1.62 6.88 -4.83
C PHE A 160 2.33 6.30 -3.61
N ARG A 161 1.84 6.63 -2.42
CA ARG A 161 2.41 6.20 -1.14
C ARG A 161 1.32 5.74 -0.19
N ILE A 162 1.60 4.64 0.50
CA ILE A 162 0.75 4.05 1.53
C ILE A 162 1.50 4.11 2.85
N SER A 163 0.86 4.64 3.88
CA SER A 163 1.40 4.69 5.25
C SER A 163 0.35 4.18 6.23
N ALA A 164 0.65 3.07 6.91
CA ALA A 164 -0.26 2.43 7.84
C ALA A 164 0.31 2.46 9.26
N SER A 165 -0.56 2.67 10.24
CA SER A 165 -0.27 2.51 11.67
C SER A 165 -1.33 1.61 12.28
N TRP A 166 -0.94 0.42 12.71
CA TRP A 166 -1.90 -0.59 13.14
C TRP A 166 -1.41 -1.45 14.31
N ARG A 167 -2.35 -2.06 15.01
CA ARG A 167 -2.14 -3.16 15.95
C ARG A 167 -3.22 -4.20 15.75
N LYS A 168 -2.98 -5.42 16.25
CA LYS A 168 -3.95 -6.51 16.14
C LYS A 168 -5.25 -6.12 16.87
N GLY A 169 -6.38 -6.30 16.20
CA GLY A 169 -7.69 -6.16 16.81
C GLY A 169 -8.18 -7.45 17.45
N GLN A 170 -9.48 -7.51 17.76
CA GLN A 170 -10.10 -8.70 18.34
C GLN A 170 -10.49 -9.71 17.26
N PHE A 171 -9.72 -10.79 17.16
CA PHE A 171 -10.02 -11.91 16.27
C PHE A 171 -11.13 -12.81 16.85
N PRO A 172 -11.99 -13.38 15.99
CA PRO A 172 -13.10 -14.23 16.43
C PRO A 172 -12.66 -15.57 17.04
N ASN A 173 -11.51 -16.10 16.61
CA ASN A 173 -11.02 -17.41 16.99
C ASN A 173 -9.49 -17.43 17.00
N TRP A 174 -8.88 -18.31 17.78
CA TRP A 174 -7.41 -18.40 17.88
C TRP A 174 -6.75 -18.88 16.57
N TRP A 175 -7.40 -19.75 15.79
CA TRP A 175 -6.88 -20.20 14.49
C TRP A 175 -6.88 -19.09 13.43
N SER A 176 -7.89 -18.21 13.42
CA SER A 176 -7.95 -17.05 12.52
C SER A 176 -6.80 -16.08 12.78
N ARG A 177 -6.42 -15.95 14.07
CA ARG A 177 -5.26 -15.16 14.50
C ARG A 177 -3.93 -15.75 14.00
N VAL A 178 -3.79 -17.08 14.00
CA VAL A 178 -2.59 -17.78 13.50
C VAL A 178 -2.53 -17.71 11.97
N GLY A 179 -3.64 -17.98 11.27
CA GLY A 179 -3.72 -17.88 9.81
C GLY A 179 -3.41 -16.46 9.32
N PHE A 180 -3.94 -15.44 9.99
CA PHE A 180 -3.62 -14.04 9.69
C PHE A 180 -2.14 -13.70 9.92
N GLN A 181 -1.51 -14.22 10.99
CA GLN A 181 -0.09 -13.97 11.25
C GLN A 181 0.84 -14.65 10.24
N LEU A 182 0.50 -15.85 9.78
CA LEU A 182 1.34 -16.62 8.84
C LEU A 182 1.20 -16.11 7.40
N VAL A 183 0.03 -15.61 7.02
CA VAL A 183 -0.31 -15.29 5.63
C VAL A 183 -0.44 -13.77 5.40
N GLY A 184 -0.79 -13.01 6.44
CA GLY A 184 -1.08 -11.58 6.38
C GLY A 184 0.10 -10.74 5.91
N HIS A 185 1.33 -11.04 6.34
CA HIS A 185 2.50 -10.29 5.86
C HIS A 185 2.73 -10.47 4.35
N ARG A 186 2.55 -11.70 3.83
CA ARG A 186 2.67 -11.98 2.39
C ARG A 186 1.54 -11.31 1.60
N TYR A 187 0.32 -11.33 2.13
CA TYR A 187 -0.84 -10.68 1.51
C TYR A 187 -0.73 -9.17 1.52
N GLN A 188 -0.20 -8.58 2.60
CA GLN A 188 0.05 -7.14 2.70
C GLN A 188 1.08 -6.69 1.67
N LEU A 189 2.21 -7.40 1.55
CA LEU A 189 3.22 -7.12 0.52
C LEU A 189 2.66 -7.30 -0.90
N ALA A 190 1.89 -8.36 -1.13
CA ALA A 190 1.26 -8.61 -2.43
C ALA A 190 0.24 -7.51 -2.78
N TRP A 191 -0.59 -7.10 -1.82
CA TRP A 191 -1.59 -6.05 -2.00
C TRP A 191 -0.95 -4.71 -2.35
N HIS A 192 0.11 -4.28 -1.66
CA HIS A 192 0.81 -3.03 -2.02
C HIS A 192 1.41 -3.09 -3.42
N ARG A 193 2.07 -4.21 -3.78
CA ARG A 193 2.61 -4.37 -5.13
C ARG A 193 1.51 -4.30 -6.19
N LEU A 194 0.40 -4.98 -5.96
CA LEU A 194 -0.75 -4.99 -6.86
C LEU A 194 -1.41 -3.62 -6.95
N ALA A 195 -1.51 -2.88 -5.85
CA ALA A 195 -2.02 -1.52 -5.82
C ALA A 195 -1.24 -0.60 -6.78
N TYR A 196 0.09 -0.65 -6.75
CA TYR A 196 0.93 0.12 -7.67
C TYR A 196 0.74 -0.31 -9.14
N LEU A 197 0.69 -1.63 -9.40
CA LEU A 197 0.53 -2.15 -10.76
C LEU A 197 -0.85 -1.79 -11.34
N ARG A 198 -1.90 -1.86 -10.54
CA ARG A 198 -3.26 -1.46 -10.94
C ARG A 198 -3.32 0.03 -11.25
N LEU A 199 -2.74 0.88 -10.40
CA LEU A 199 -2.68 2.32 -10.68
C LEU A 199 -1.90 2.62 -11.96
N ARG A 200 -0.73 2.00 -12.15
CA ARG A 200 0.05 2.14 -13.40
C ARG A 200 -0.76 1.74 -14.63
N LYS A 201 -1.52 0.65 -14.54
CA LYS A 201 -2.40 0.18 -15.62
C LYS A 201 -3.51 1.20 -15.91
N ILE A 202 -4.26 1.60 -14.89
CA ILE A 202 -5.35 2.56 -14.98
C ILE A 202 -4.86 3.88 -15.60
N VAL A 203 -3.78 4.42 -15.05
CA VAL A 203 -3.21 5.68 -15.50
C VAL A 203 -2.58 5.57 -16.89
N GLY A 204 -1.86 4.48 -17.17
CA GLY A 204 -1.24 4.23 -18.47
C GLY A 204 -2.26 4.04 -19.60
N SER A 205 -3.49 3.64 -19.28
CA SER A 205 -4.61 3.58 -20.22
C SER A 205 -5.28 4.95 -20.49
N GLY A 206 -4.78 6.04 -19.89
CA GLY A 206 -5.42 7.35 -19.94
C GLY A 206 -6.77 7.38 -19.21
N GLY A 207 -6.96 6.48 -18.24
CA GLY A 207 -8.20 6.32 -17.49
C GLY A 207 -9.26 5.43 -18.17
N ALA A 208 -8.98 4.85 -19.33
CA ALA A 208 -9.91 3.93 -20.00
C ALA A 208 -10.21 2.66 -19.17
N ASP A 209 -9.26 2.23 -18.34
CA ASP A 209 -9.41 1.10 -17.41
C ASP A 209 -10.06 1.50 -16.07
N LEU A 210 -10.44 2.78 -15.87
CA LEU A 210 -11.34 3.14 -14.77
C LEU A 210 -12.72 2.57 -15.05
N VAL A 211 -13.25 1.80 -14.11
CA VAL A 211 -14.65 1.39 -14.18
C VAL A 211 -15.52 2.55 -13.73
N PRO A 212 -16.46 3.05 -14.57
CA PRO A 212 -17.36 4.10 -14.15
C PRO A 212 -18.18 3.65 -12.94
N VAL A 213 -18.16 4.46 -11.88
CA VAL A 213 -19.01 4.25 -10.71
C VAL A 213 -20.48 4.52 -11.10
N PRO A 214 -21.40 3.55 -10.97
CA PRO A 214 -22.80 3.72 -11.36
C PRO A 214 -23.46 4.89 -10.64
N ARG A 215 -24.03 5.83 -11.41
CA ARG A 215 -24.78 6.97 -10.85
C ARG A 215 -26.15 6.48 -10.36
N GLY A 216 -26.38 6.59 -9.05
CA GLY A 216 -27.68 6.29 -8.42
C GLY A 216 -27.72 5.00 -7.60
N GLU A 217 -26.66 4.20 -7.61
CA GLU A 217 -26.56 3.03 -6.74
C GLU A 217 -26.22 3.42 -5.30
N LYS A 218 -26.84 2.75 -4.33
CA LYS A 218 -26.57 2.95 -2.89
C LYS A 218 -25.29 2.29 -2.42
N ILE A 219 -24.77 1.34 -3.21
CA ILE A 219 -23.53 0.63 -2.93
C ILE A 219 -22.85 0.26 -4.24
N VAL A 220 -21.54 0.42 -4.29
CA VAL A 220 -20.71 0.00 -5.42
C VAL A 220 -19.61 -0.95 -4.97
N HIS A 221 -19.22 -1.84 -5.87
CA HIS A 221 -18.14 -2.82 -5.68
C HIS A 221 -16.96 -2.39 -6.53
N THR A 222 -15.76 -2.35 -5.96
CA THR A 222 -14.63 -1.71 -6.67
C THR A 222 -13.84 -2.67 -7.55
N GLY A 223 -13.81 -2.35 -8.84
CA GLY A 223 -12.91 -2.88 -9.86
C GLY A 223 -13.17 -4.33 -10.33
N PRO A 224 -12.73 -4.70 -11.55
CA PRO A 224 -12.71 -6.09 -11.99
C PRO A 224 -11.52 -6.84 -11.35
N GLU A 225 -11.70 -8.14 -11.09
CA GLU A 225 -10.60 -9.04 -10.69
C GLU A 225 -9.52 -9.05 -11.77
N LEU A 226 -8.26 -8.81 -11.39
CA LEU A 226 -7.14 -9.18 -12.25
C LEU A 226 -7.00 -10.69 -12.12
N ASN A 227 -7.58 -11.43 -13.06
CA ASN A 227 -7.39 -12.87 -13.15
C ASN A 227 -6.00 -13.17 -13.73
N ASP A 228 -4.95 -12.68 -13.09
CA ASP A 228 -3.57 -12.97 -13.43
C ASP A 228 -2.87 -13.63 -12.24
N SER A 229 -2.93 -14.97 -12.24
CA SER A 229 -2.26 -15.84 -11.27
C SER A 229 -0.75 -15.57 -11.16
N SER A 230 -0.13 -14.95 -12.17
CA SER A 230 1.31 -14.63 -12.16
C SER A 230 1.67 -13.55 -11.14
N LEU A 231 0.72 -12.70 -10.72
CA LEU A 231 0.94 -11.63 -9.76
C LEU A 231 1.01 -12.11 -8.30
N TRP A 232 0.49 -13.31 -8.03
CA TRP A 232 0.59 -13.99 -6.73
C TRP A 232 1.95 -14.67 -6.55
N ILE A 233 2.72 -14.84 -7.62
CA ILE A 233 4.07 -15.38 -7.57
C ILE A 233 5.01 -14.24 -7.18
N LEU A 234 5.31 -14.16 -5.87
CA LEU A 234 6.57 -13.58 -5.43
C LEU A 234 7.69 -14.42 -6.06
N LYS A 235 8.15 -14.03 -7.26
CA LYS A 235 9.48 -14.46 -7.70
C LYS A 235 10.41 -14.07 -6.56
N GLN A 236 11.02 -15.07 -5.93
CA GLN A 236 12.08 -14.81 -4.95
C GLN A 236 13.04 -13.82 -5.59
N PRO A 237 13.49 -12.79 -4.88
CA PRO A 237 14.58 -11.98 -5.40
C PRO A 237 15.71 -12.96 -5.71
N VAL A 238 16.21 -12.95 -6.94
CA VAL A 238 17.38 -13.74 -7.35
C VAL A 238 18.58 -13.13 -6.63
N VAL A 239 18.71 -13.45 -5.35
CA VAL A 239 19.87 -13.17 -4.52
C VAL A 239 20.49 -14.53 -4.25
N ALA A 240 21.21 -15.05 -5.25
CA ALA A 240 22.35 -15.96 -5.11
C ALA A 240 22.71 -16.63 -6.45
N GLU A 241 23.11 -15.85 -7.46
CA GLU A 241 23.91 -16.43 -8.54
C GLU A 241 24.96 -15.49 -9.13
N ARG A 242 25.34 -14.44 -8.38
CA ARG A 242 26.54 -13.63 -8.68
C ARG A 242 27.73 -13.89 -7.74
N VAL A 243 27.64 -14.87 -6.85
CA VAL A 243 28.78 -15.25 -5.97
C VAL A 243 29.41 -16.60 -6.34
N ARG A 244 28.84 -17.37 -7.29
CA ARG A 244 29.48 -18.62 -7.77
C ARG A 244 30.37 -18.48 -9.01
N GLN A 245 30.33 -17.34 -9.71
CA GLN A 245 31.24 -17.07 -10.84
C GLN A 245 32.42 -16.16 -10.49
N ALA A 246 32.47 -15.57 -9.29
CA ALA A 246 33.61 -14.74 -8.84
C ALA A 246 34.59 -15.50 -7.92
N GLY A 247 34.39 -16.79 -7.69
CA GLY A 247 35.21 -17.63 -6.81
C GLY A 247 35.96 -18.75 -7.52
N LYS A 248 36.18 -18.63 -8.83
CA LYS A 248 36.87 -19.66 -9.63
C LYS A 248 37.83 -19.05 -10.65
N GLU A 249 38.68 -18.15 -10.17
CA GLU A 249 39.97 -17.84 -10.80
C GLU A 249 40.92 -17.46 -9.64
N GLU A 250 41.38 -18.50 -8.94
CA GLU A 250 42.55 -18.39 -8.06
C GLU A 250 43.79 -18.24 -8.94
N ASN A 251 44.41 -17.06 -8.86
CA ASN A 251 45.80 -16.86 -9.26
C ASN A 251 46.72 -17.77 -8.44
N PRO A 252 47.66 -18.50 -9.06
CA PRO A 252 48.72 -19.16 -8.31
C PRO A 252 49.77 -18.14 -7.83
N CYS A 253 50.15 -18.33 -6.58
CA CYS A 253 51.20 -17.66 -5.82
C CYS A 253 52.55 -17.55 -6.58
N PRO A 254 53.35 -16.48 -6.40
CA PRO A 254 54.77 -16.53 -6.74
C PRO A 254 55.61 -16.97 -5.53
N PRO A 255 56.76 -17.61 -5.77
CA PRO A 255 57.89 -17.39 -4.89
C PRO A 255 59.17 -16.98 -5.63
N ASP A 256 59.90 -16.13 -4.91
CA ASP A 256 61.35 -15.92 -4.84
C ASP A 256 62.12 -15.41 -6.06
N SER A 257 62.64 -14.19 -5.92
CA SER A 257 64.04 -13.89 -6.23
C SER A 257 64.54 -12.65 -5.47
N GLU A 258 65.76 -12.79 -4.99
CA GLU A 258 66.52 -11.98 -4.05
C GLU A 258 67.01 -10.62 -4.56
N VAL A 259 67.21 -9.71 -3.58
CA VAL A 259 68.39 -8.84 -3.33
C VAL A 259 69.14 -8.22 -4.52
N GLN A 260 69.16 -6.88 -4.59
CA GLN A 260 70.37 -6.03 -4.68
C GLN A 260 70.02 -4.54 -4.45
N THR A 261 70.35 -3.99 -3.27
CA THR A 261 71.40 -2.97 -3.02
C THR A 261 71.28 -1.64 -3.79
N SER A 262 71.02 -0.53 -3.08
CA SER A 262 72.01 0.54 -2.84
C SER A 262 71.42 1.74 -2.08
N SER A 263 72.21 2.25 -1.12
CA SER A 263 72.28 3.58 -0.46
C SER A 263 71.29 4.68 -0.89
N SER A 264 70.74 5.53 -0.02
CA SER A 264 71.41 6.30 1.04
C SER A 264 70.38 7.00 1.95
N SER A 265 70.60 6.95 3.27
CA SER A 265 70.13 7.94 4.27
C SER A 265 71.27 8.93 4.57
N PRO A 266 71.15 9.89 5.51
CA PRO A 266 70.04 10.73 6.00
C PRO A 266 70.39 12.23 5.71
N GLU A 267 69.75 13.31 6.14
CA GLU A 267 69.31 13.75 7.47
C GLU A 267 68.69 15.16 7.32
N PRO A 268 67.75 15.58 8.19
CA PRO A 268 67.24 16.94 8.22
C PRO A 268 67.99 17.78 9.26
N HIS A 269 68.34 19.02 8.92
CA HIS A 269 68.72 20.03 9.91
C HIS A 269 67.99 21.36 9.70
N ARG A 270 67.51 21.85 10.84
CA ARG A 270 66.89 23.15 11.15
C ARG A 270 67.66 24.34 10.59
N GLU A 271 66.92 25.39 10.24
CA GLU A 271 67.00 26.72 10.85
C GLU A 271 65.59 27.32 10.93
#